data_AF-G3SUU7-F1
#
_entry.id   AF-G3SUU7-F1
#
_cell.length_a   1.000
_cell.length_b   1.000
_cell.length_c   1.000
_cell.angle_alpha   90.00
_cell.angle_beta   90.00
_cell.angle_gamma   90.00
#
_symmetry.space_group_name_H-M   'P 1'
#
loop_
_entity.id
_entity.type
_entity.pdbx_description
1 polymer ?
#
loop_
_entity_poly.entity_id
_entity_poly.type
_entity_poly.pdbx_seq_one_letter_code
_entity_poly.pdbx_strand_id
1 'polypeptide(L)'
;VIRKYFWPICLVGLFLTSVLSQSCDLLYVHLNRVTWQNLKLLSHMSNPFPVECLKEKKAFELPQEILSHTQPVKRHIEEAFYEISSQVFNIFSQHACKSAWDEKHLKQIQIGLHQQVEYLERCLEEEEKERDRETLLNNLKLRRYFNRLGNFLKDKKYSQCAWEIVLVEIRRCV
;
A
#
# COMPACT_ATOMS: atom_id res chain seq x y z
N VAL A 1 -22.83 19.14 39.63
CA VAL A 1 -23.33 18.40 38.43
C VAL A 1 -22.19 17.82 37.58
N ILE A 2 -21.12 18.58 37.31
CA ILE A 2 -19.99 18.17 36.44
C ILE A 2 -19.24 16.90 36.93
N ARG A 3 -19.01 16.74 38.24
CA ARG A 3 -18.32 15.57 38.84
C ARG A 3 -19.05 14.23 38.68
N LYS A 4 -20.37 14.24 38.46
CA LYS A 4 -21.20 13.02 38.37
C LYS A 4 -21.08 12.34 37.00
N TYR A 5 -20.71 13.10 35.97
CA TYR A 5 -20.53 12.62 34.60
C TYR A 5 -19.07 12.43 34.20
N PHE A 6 -18.14 12.93 35.01
CA PHE A 6 -16.70 12.80 34.75
C PHE A 6 -16.27 11.33 34.64
N TRP A 7 -16.73 10.48 35.56
CA TRP A 7 -16.36 9.06 35.56
C TRP A 7 -16.99 8.26 34.39
N PRO A 8 -18.30 8.42 34.07
CA PRO A 8 -18.87 7.88 32.83
C PRO A 8 -18.16 8.36 31.56
N ILE A 9 -17.81 9.64 31.48
CA ILE A 9 -17.10 10.22 30.31
C ILE A 9 -15.69 9.62 30.20
N CYS A 10 -14.96 9.49 31.32
CA CYS A 10 -13.66 8.83 31.33
C CYS A 10 -13.75 7.35 30.95
N LEU A 11 -14.77 6.62 31.43
CA LEU A 11 -14.99 5.23 31.07
C LEU A 11 -15.31 5.09 29.57
N VAL A 12 -16.19 5.92 29.03
CA VAL A 12 -16.50 5.94 27.59
C VAL A 12 -15.24 6.28 26.78
N GLY A 13 -14.44 7.25 27.21
CA GLY A 13 -13.16 7.58 26.57
C GLY A 13 -12.14 6.43 26.61
N LEU A 14 -12.03 5.73 27.74
CA LEU A 14 -11.15 4.55 27.88
C LEU A 14 -11.64 3.36 27.06
N PHE A 15 -12.95 3.13 26.97
CA PHE A 15 -13.50 2.09 26.10
C PHE A 15 -13.28 2.40 24.63
N LEU A 16 -13.55 3.65 24.19
CA LEU A 16 -13.32 4.07 22.80
C LEU A 16 -11.84 3.94 22.40
N THR A 17 -10.92 4.40 23.25
CA THR A 17 -9.47 4.25 23.01
C THR A 17 -9.01 2.80 23.03
N SER A 18 -9.59 1.93 23.88
CA SER A 18 -9.28 0.50 23.90
C SER A 18 -9.78 -0.24 22.65
N VAL A 19 -10.99 0.09 22.16
CA VAL A 19 -11.58 -0.51 20.95
C VAL A 19 -10.84 -0.06 19.69
N LEU A 20 -10.40 1.20 19.66
CA LEU A 20 -9.58 1.75 18.57
C LEU A 20 -8.16 1.15 18.57
N SER A 21 -7.49 1.06 19.73
CA SER A 21 -6.15 0.43 19.81
C SER A 21 -6.15 -1.07 19.47
N GLN A 22 -7.21 -1.81 19.86
CA GLN A 22 -7.41 -3.21 19.44
C GLN A 22 -7.63 -3.35 17.94
N SER A 23 -8.13 -2.30 17.26
CA SER A 23 -8.24 -2.31 15.81
C SER A 23 -6.85 -2.32 15.16
N CYS A 24 -5.91 -1.49 15.58
CA CYS A 24 -4.57 -1.48 14.98
C CYS A 24 -3.70 -2.68 15.32
N ASP A 25 -3.98 -3.47 16.37
CA ASP A 25 -3.32 -4.77 16.55
C ASP A 25 -3.86 -5.85 15.57
N LEU A 26 -5.10 -5.69 15.08
CA LEU A 26 -5.66 -6.50 14.00
C LEU A 26 -5.11 -6.14 12.62
N LEU A 27 -4.31 -5.05 12.54
CA LEU A 27 -3.67 -4.55 11.32
C LEU A 27 -2.90 -5.63 10.57
N TYR A 28 -2.10 -6.45 11.27
CA TYR A 28 -1.30 -7.48 10.62
C TYR A 28 -2.17 -8.52 9.91
N VAL A 29 -3.27 -8.94 10.55
CA VAL A 29 -4.21 -9.93 10.00
C VAL A 29 -5.03 -9.33 8.86
N HIS A 30 -5.48 -8.08 9.01
CA HIS A 30 -6.26 -7.38 8.00
C HIS A 30 -5.41 -7.03 6.77
N LEU A 31 -4.22 -6.45 6.96
CA LEU A 31 -3.25 -6.17 5.91
C LEU A 31 -2.85 -7.45 5.19
N ASN A 32 -2.53 -8.53 5.90
CA ASN A 32 -2.20 -9.80 5.24
C ASN A 32 -3.36 -10.28 4.39
N ARG A 33 -4.61 -10.21 4.89
CA ARG A 33 -5.78 -10.67 4.15
C ARG A 33 -6.03 -9.84 2.89
N VAL A 34 -6.02 -8.51 3.01
CA VAL A 34 -6.26 -7.59 1.89
C VAL A 34 -5.12 -7.65 0.87
N THR A 35 -3.88 -7.66 1.35
CA THR A 35 -2.68 -7.85 0.52
C THR A 35 -2.71 -9.20 -0.19
N TRP A 36 -3.06 -10.30 0.49
CA TRP A 36 -3.23 -11.61 -0.13
C TRP A 36 -4.32 -11.64 -1.18
N GLN A 37 -5.46 -10.99 -0.93
CA GLN A 37 -6.54 -10.90 -1.90
C GLN A 37 -6.10 -10.11 -3.12
N ASN A 38 -5.43 -8.98 -2.95
CA ASN A 38 -4.87 -8.18 -4.04
C ASN A 38 -3.79 -8.95 -4.82
N LEU A 39 -2.86 -9.63 -4.13
CA LEU A 39 -1.85 -10.49 -4.75
C LEU A 39 -2.48 -11.65 -5.52
N LYS A 40 -3.51 -12.29 -4.97
CA LYS A 40 -4.25 -13.36 -5.65
C LYS A 40 -4.92 -12.83 -6.92
N LEU A 41 -5.57 -11.67 -6.85
CA LEU A 41 -6.18 -11.02 -8.01
C LEU A 41 -5.13 -10.66 -9.07
N LEU A 42 -4.01 -10.06 -8.65
CA LEU A 42 -2.86 -9.78 -9.50
C LEU A 42 -2.31 -11.06 -10.14
N SER A 43 -2.22 -12.16 -9.41
CA SER A 43 -1.74 -13.45 -9.94
C SER A 43 -2.69 -14.05 -10.96
N HIS A 44 -4.00 -13.91 -10.76
CA HIS A 44 -5.03 -14.39 -11.69
C HIS A 44 -5.08 -13.57 -12.98
N MET A 45 -4.68 -12.29 -12.91
CA MET A 45 -4.47 -11.45 -14.09
C MET A 45 -3.15 -11.74 -14.80
N SER A 46 -2.22 -12.46 -14.17
CA SER A 46 -0.95 -12.85 -14.77
C SER A 46 -1.16 -14.08 -15.65
N ASN A 47 -1.22 -13.87 -16.96
CA ASN A 47 -0.74 -14.91 -17.86
C ASN A 47 0.77 -15.14 -17.61
N PRO A 48 1.36 -16.25 -18.11
CA PRO A 48 2.81 -16.36 -18.17
C PRO A 48 3.39 -15.07 -18.75
N PHE A 49 4.43 -14.53 -18.12
CA PHE A 49 5.01 -13.25 -18.53
C PHE A 49 5.37 -13.31 -20.03
N PRO A 50 4.81 -12.44 -20.89
CA PRO A 50 5.01 -12.57 -22.32
C PRO A 50 6.49 -12.35 -22.67
N VAL A 51 7.09 -13.29 -23.40
CA VAL A 51 8.53 -13.29 -23.73
C VAL A 51 8.90 -12.04 -24.53
N GLU A 52 7.99 -11.59 -25.39
CA GLU A 52 8.09 -10.35 -26.16
C GLU A 52 8.23 -9.09 -25.30
N CYS A 53 7.78 -9.11 -24.04
CA CYS A 53 7.90 -8.00 -23.12
C CYS A 53 9.28 -7.90 -22.47
N LEU A 54 10.12 -8.95 -22.55
CA LEU A 54 11.48 -8.94 -21.99
C LEU A 54 12.36 -7.84 -22.62
N LYS A 55 12.12 -7.50 -23.89
CA LYS A 55 12.85 -6.43 -24.59
C LYS A 55 12.61 -5.03 -23.98
N GLU A 56 11.54 -4.87 -23.22
CA GLU A 56 11.15 -3.61 -22.59
C GLU A 56 11.54 -3.53 -21.12
N LYS A 57 12.17 -4.59 -20.59
CA LYS A 57 12.59 -4.68 -19.19
C LYS A 57 13.53 -3.53 -18.84
N LYS A 58 13.27 -2.90 -17.70
CA LYS A 58 14.07 -1.83 -17.12
C LYS A 58 14.35 -2.16 -15.66
N ALA A 59 15.54 -1.83 -15.18
CA ALA A 59 15.82 -1.85 -13.76
C ALA A 59 15.25 -0.58 -13.12
N PHE A 60 14.29 -0.75 -12.20
CA PHE A 60 13.65 0.36 -11.49
C PHE A 60 14.30 0.71 -10.16
N GLU A 61 15.34 -0.03 -9.74
CA GLU A 61 16.08 0.17 -8.49
C GLU A 61 15.12 0.26 -7.29
N LEU A 62 14.41 -0.84 -7.03
CA LEU A 62 13.57 -1.00 -5.85
C LEU A 62 14.42 -0.81 -4.58
N PRO A 63 14.06 0.09 -3.65
CA PRO A 63 14.78 0.28 -2.40
C PRO A 63 14.50 -0.88 -1.43
N GLN A 64 15.15 -2.03 -1.69
CA GLN A 64 14.96 -3.27 -0.94
C GLN A 64 15.26 -3.15 0.55
N GLU A 65 16.13 -2.21 0.93
CA GLU A 65 16.47 -1.96 2.33
C GLU A 65 15.26 -1.53 3.17
N ILE A 66 14.25 -0.89 2.55
CA ILE A 66 13.02 -0.44 3.22
C ILE A 66 12.04 -1.61 3.38
N LEU A 67 12.07 -2.57 2.44
CA LEU A 67 11.19 -3.75 2.45
C LEU A 67 11.71 -4.87 3.37
N SER A 68 12.95 -4.77 3.82
CA SER A 68 13.55 -5.78 4.68
C SER A 68 12.91 -5.77 6.07
N HIS A 69 12.50 -6.94 6.56
CA HIS A 69 11.99 -7.16 7.93
C HIS A 69 13.01 -6.85 9.05
N THR A 70 14.21 -6.40 8.70
CA THR A 70 15.24 -5.96 9.65
C THR A 70 14.98 -4.56 10.21
N GLN A 71 13.94 -3.84 9.76
CA GLN A 71 13.55 -2.59 10.41
C GLN A 71 13.13 -2.84 11.87
N PRO A 72 13.82 -2.25 12.87
CA PRO A 72 13.61 -2.58 14.27
C PRO A 72 12.32 -1.98 14.85
N VAL A 73 11.63 -1.10 14.13
CA VAL A 73 10.46 -0.36 14.62
C VAL A 73 9.22 -0.71 13.81
N LYS A 74 8.21 -1.30 14.47
CA LYS A 74 6.89 -1.66 13.89
C LYS A 74 6.29 -0.52 13.05
N ARG A 75 6.32 0.71 13.57
CA ARG A 75 5.83 1.91 12.89
C ARG A 75 6.49 2.17 11.53
N HIS A 76 7.80 1.97 11.41
CA HIS A 76 8.50 2.20 10.13
C HIS A 76 7.99 1.27 9.04
N ILE A 77 7.65 0.03 9.40
CA ILE A 77 7.06 -0.95 8.49
C ILE A 77 5.65 -0.51 8.08
N GLU A 78 4.85 -0.02 9.03
CA GLU A 78 3.49 0.48 8.75
C GLU A 78 3.50 1.72 7.86
N GLU A 79 4.40 2.68 8.10
CA GLU A 79 4.58 3.88 7.28
C GLU A 79 5.06 3.53 5.87
N ALA A 80 5.99 2.56 5.74
CA ALA A 80 6.42 2.05 4.44
C ALA A 80 5.27 1.37 3.68
N PHE A 81 4.48 0.53 4.37
CA PHE A 81 3.30 -0.13 3.77
C PHE A 81 2.23 0.88 3.37
N TYR A 82 2.00 1.94 4.16
CA TYR A 82 1.09 3.02 3.84
C TYR A 82 1.54 3.72 2.55
N GLU A 83 2.81 4.10 2.46
CA GLU A 83 3.35 4.76 1.28
C GLU A 83 3.28 3.84 0.05
N ILE A 84 3.67 2.57 0.16
CA ILE A 84 3.58 1.58 -0.92
C ILE A 84 2.13 1.43 -1.40
N SER A 85 1.19 1.19 -0.48
CA SER A 85 -0.22 0.98 -0.80
C SER A 85 -0.82 2.22 -1.49
N SER A 86 -0.48 3.41 -1.01
CA SER A 86 -0.92 4.69 -1.57
C SER A 86 -0.38 4.89 -2.98
N GLN A 87 0.90 4.61 -3.22
CA GLN A 87 1.49 4.74 -4.55
C GLN A 87 0.93 3.71 -5.54
N VAL A 88 0.72 2.47 -5.10
CA VAL A 88 0.08 1.42 -5.91
C VAL A 88 -1.36 1.81 -6.26
N PHE A 89 -2.14 2.28 -5.29
CA PHE A 89 -3.49 2.79 -5.50
C PHE A 89 -3.52 3.91 -6.55
N ASN A 90 -2.58 4.86 -6.47
CA ASN A 90 -2.47 5.96 -7.43
C ASN A 90 -2.20 5.45 -8.86
N ILE A 91 -1.28 4.50 -9.04
CA ILE A 91 -0.99 3.90 -10.35
C ILE A 91 -2.24 3.25 -10.95
N PHE A 92 -2.95 2.44 -10.16
CA PHE A 92 -4.15 1.76 -10.63
C PHE A 92 -5.33 2.72 -10.86
N SER A 93 -5.41 3.83 -10.13
CA SER A 93 -6.52 4.80 -10.24
C SER A 93 -6.35 5.79 -11.37
N GLN A 94 -5.14 6.28 -11.62
CA GLN A 94 -4.89 7.30 -12.65
C GLN A 94 -4.93 6.74 -14.07
N HIS A 95 -4.65 5.44 -14.22
CA HIS A 95 -4.28 4.87 -15.50
C HIS A 95 -5.01 3.57 -15.82
N ALA A 96 -6.21 3.37 -15.24
CA ALA A 96 -7.04 2.18 -15.38
C ALA A 96 -6.89 1.54 -16.77
N CYS A 97 -6.20 0.40 -16.80
CA CYS A 97 -5.90 -0.34 -18.02
C CYS A 97 -7.23 -0.83 -18.62
N LYS A 98 -7.81 -0.05 -19.54
CA LYS A 98 -9.10 -0.39 -20.17
C LYS A 98 -8.99 -1.52 -21.20
N SER A 99 -7.78 -1.92 -21.61
CA SER A 99 -7.61 -2.74 -22.82
C SER A 99 -7.08 -4.16 -22.63
N ALA A 100 -6.58 -4.55 -21.44
CA ALA A 100 -5.99 -5.89 -21.25
C ALA A 100 -6.50 -6.65 -20.01
N TRP A 101 -7.31 -6.01 -19.16
CA TRP A 101 -7.63 -6.51 -17.83
C TRP A 101 -9.13 -6.50 -17.61
N ASP A 102 -9.65 -7.53 -16.92
CA ASP A 102 -11.06 -7.55 -16.52
C ASP A 102 -11.33 -6.40 -15.54
N GLU A 103 -12.14 -5.45 -15.99
CA GLU A 103 -12.57 -4.25 -15.26
C GLU A 103 -13.06 -4.58 -13.85
N LYS A 104 -13.71 -5.74 -13.68
CA LYS A 104 -14.18 -6.21 -12.37
C LYS A 104 -13.02 -6.45 -11.40
N HIS A 105 -11.98 -7.14 -11.84
CA HIS A 105 -10.84 -7.46 -11.00
C HIS A 105 -10.02 -6.19 -10.70
N LEU A 106 -9.87 -5.28 -11.67
CA LEU A 106 -9.22 -3.99 -11.44
C LEU A 106 -9.95 -3.18 -10.36
N LYS A 107 -11.28 -3.12 -10.43
CA LYS A 107 -12.10 -2.43 -9.43
C LYS A 107 -11.95 -3.06 -8.04
N GLN A 108 -11.87 -4.39 -7.96
CA GLN A 108 -11.61 -5.08 -6.68
C GLN A 108 -10.25 -4.72 -6.09
N ILE A 109 -9.20 -4.66 -6.91
CA ILE A 109 -7.87 -4.23 -6.47
C ILE A 109 -7.90 -2.79 -5.96
N GLN A 110 -8.53 -1.88 -6.71
CA GLN A 110 -8.66 -0.47 -6.29
C GLN A 110 -9.40 -0.33 -4.95
N ILE A 111 -10.51 -1.06 -4.76
CA ILE A 111 -11.27 -1.06 -3.51
C ILE A 111 -10.41 -1.61 -2.36
N GLY A 112 -9.74 -2.75 -2.57
CA GLY A 112 -8.90 -3.37 -1.55
C GLY A 112 -7.74 -2.46 -1.13
N LEU A 113 -7.05 -1.84 -2.10
CA LEU A 113 -5.98 -0.87 -1.84
C LEU A 113 -6.49 0.37 -1.12
N HIS A 114 -7.65 0.91 -1.51
CA HIS A 114 -8.24 2.05 -0.84
C HIS A 114 -8.54 1.75 0.63
N GLN A 115 -9.18 0.62 0.92
CA GLN A 115 -9.46 0.16 2.28
C GLN A 115 -8.16 -0.02 3.09
N GLN A 116 -7.12 -0.56 2.47
CA GLN A 116 -5.81 -0.73 3.08
C GLN A 116 -5.17 0.61 3.45
N VAL A 117 -5.24 1.61 2.55
CA VAL A 117 -4.73 2.96 2.81
C VAL A 117 -5.50 3.64 3.95
N GLU A 118 -6.84 3.63 3.91
CA GLU A 118 -7.69 4.24 4.96
C GLU A 118 -7.48 3.61 6.34
N TYR A 119 -7.19 2.30 6.38
CA TYR A 119 -6.92 1.61 7.63
C TYR A 119 -5.55 1.98 8.20
N LEU A 120 -4.52 1.99 7.35
CA LEU A 120 -3.16 2.37 7.73
C LEU A 120 -3.09 3.83 8.19
N GLU A 121 -3.79 4.73 7.50
CA GLU A 121 -3.86 6.14 7.86
C GLU A 121 -4.37 6.33 9.29
N ARG A 122 -5.52 5.71 9.63
CA ARG A 122 -6.09 5.78 10.99
C ARG A 122 -5.13 5.24 12.05
N CYS A 123 -4.45 4.13 11.78
CA CYS A 123 -3.48 3.58 12.74
C CYS A 123 -2.27 4.49 12.96
N LEU A 124 -1.77 5.12 11.90
CA LEU A 124 -0.63 6.05 12.00
C LEU A 124 -1.00 7.37 12.68
N GLU A 125 -2.25 7.82 12.55
CA GLU A 125 -2.79 9.00 13.22
C GLU A 125 -2.97 8.78 14.73
N GLU A 126 -3.46 7.60 15.15
CA GLU A 126 -3.66 7.26 16.56
C GLU A 126 -2.35 7.19 17.37
N GLU A 127 -1.22 6.88 16.72
CA GLU A 127 0.09 6.78 17.38
C GLU A 127 0.84 8.13 17.51
N GLU A 128 0.14 9.27 17.46
CA GLU A 128 0.61 10.68 17.55
C GLU A 128 2.09 10.87 17.99
N LYS A 129 3.03 10.65 17.06
CA LYS A 129 4.47 10.84 17.22
C LYS A 129 5.03 11.48 15.98
N GLU A 130 5.95 12.41 16.18
CA GLU A 130 6.64 13.10 15.10
C GLU A 130 7.40 12.10 14.24
N ARG A 131 7.17 12.14 12.92
CA ARG A 131 7.89 11.26 11.97
C ARG A 131 9.36 11.60 12.01
N ASP A 132 10.19 10.59 12.26
CA ASP A 132 11.63 10.80 12.25
C ASP A 132 12.16 11.05 10.83
N ARG A 133 13.41 11.52 10.77
CA ARG A 133 14.08 11.86 9.51
C ARG A 133 14.27 10.63 8.60
N GLU A 134 14.43 9.45 9.18
CA GLU A 134 14.65 8.21 8.44
C GLU A 134 13.38 7.78 7.71
N THR A 135 12.23 7.77 8.39
CA THR A 135 10.89 7.58 7.79
C THR A 135 10.68 8.51 6.62
N LEU A 136 10.93 9.82 6.80
CA LEU A 136 10.71 10.81 5.74
C LEU A 136 11.58 10.52 4.52
N LEU A 137 12.84 10.13 4.73
CA LEU A 137 13.75 9.76 3.65
C LEU A 137 13.30 8.48 2.93
N ASN A 138 12.84 7.48 3.68
CA ASN A 138 12.33 6.23 3.15
C ASN A 138 11.09 6.46 2.29
N ASN A 139 10.15 7.29 2.75
CA ASN A 139 8.97 7.67 1.97
C ASN A 139 9.35 8.39 0.68
N LEU A 140 10.35 9.29 0.71
CA LEU A 140 10.86 9.94 -0.50
C LEU A 140 11.53 8.97 -1.48
N LYS A 141 12.23 7.94 -1.00
CA LYS A 141 12.79 6.88 -1.85
C LYS A 141 11.67 6.07 -2.52
N LEU A 142 10.66 5.66 -1.76
CA LEU A 142 9.49 4.95 -2.28
C LEU A 142 8.73 5.78 -3.33
N ARG A 143 8.44 7.06 -3.04
CA ARG A 143 7.81 7.98 -4.00
C ARG A 143 8.59 8.09 -5.31
N ARG A 144 9.92 8.24 -5.23
CA ARG A 144 10.77 8.28 -6.42
C ARG A 144 10.73 6.97 -7.20
N TYR A 145 10.74 5.84 -6.51
CA TYR A 145 10.58 4.53 -7.13
C TYR A 145 9.25 4.40 -7.90
N PHE A 146 8.12 4.70 -7.27
CA PHE A 146 6.81 4.61 -7.94
C PHE A 146 6.62 5.67 -9.03
N ASN A 147 7.21 6.85 -8.89
CA ASN A 147 7.24 7.84 -9.97
C ASN A 147 7.97 7.29 -11.21
N ARG A 148 9.08 6.55 -11.05
CA ARG A 148 9.76 5.88 -12.17
C ARG A 148 8.86 4.83 -12.85
N LEU A 149 8.06 4.08 -12.09
CA LEU A 149 7.08 3.14 -12.65
C LEU A 149 5.99 3.87 -13.43
N GLY A 150 5.41 4.93 -12.85
CA GLY A 150 4.38 5.75 -13.51
C GLY A 150 4.90 6.42 -14.79
N ASN A 151 6.12 6.94 -14.78
CA ASN A 151 6.75 7.53 -15.98
C ASN A 151 7.03 6.46 -17.04
N PHE A 152 7.48 5.27 -16.65
CA PHE A 152 7.64 4.17 -17.59
C PHE A 152 6.33 3.77 -18.27
N LEU A 153 5.21 3.70 -17.53
CA LEU A 153 3.89 3.48 -18.14
C LEU A 153 3.56 4.56 -19.17
N LYS A 154 3.81 5.83 -18.85
CA LYS A 154 3.59 6.96 -19.78
C LYS A 154 4.46 6.86 -21.02
N ASP A 155 5.76 6.63 -20.85
CA ASP A 155 6.74 6.51 -21.95
C ASP A 155 6.37 5.37 -22.91
N LYS A 156 5.85 4.27 -22.36
CA LYS A 156 5.38 3.11 -23.11
C LYS A 156 3.91 3.20 -23.55
N LYS A 157 3.27 4.35 -23.38
CA LYS A 157 1.87 4.61 -23.76
C LYS A 157 0.91 3.58 -23.18
N TYR A 158 1.17 3.12 -21.96
CA TYR A 158 0.35 2.15 -21.24
C TYR A 158 0.17 0.83 -22.00
N SER A 159 1.18 0.41 -22.77
CA SER A 159 1.17 -0.87 -23.48
C SER A 159 0.98 -2.05 -22.52
N GLN A 160 0.49 -3.18 -23.03
CA GLN A 160 0.34 -4.40 -22.24
C GLN A 160 1.67 -4.82 -21.59
N CYS A 161 2.77 -4.79 -22.34
CA CYS A 161 4.10 -5.11 -21.79
C CYS A 161 4.54 -4.17 -20.67
N ALA A 162 4.22 -2.88 -20.76
CA ALA A 162 4.56 -1.94 -19.70
C ALA A 162 3.80 -2.27 -18.41
N TRP A 163 2.52 -2.62 -18.53
CA TRP A 163 1.72 -3.07 -17.39
C TRP A 163 2.26 -4.37 -16.79
N GLU A 164 2.53 -5.39 -17.59
CA GLU A 164 3.11 -6.66 -17.12
C GLU A 164 4.39 -6.45 -16.31
N ILE A 165 5.28 -5.58 -16.79
CA ILE A 165 6.52 -5.22 -16.09
C ILE A 165 6.22 -4.51 -14.76
N VAL A 166 5.33 -3.51 -14.77
CA VAL A 166 4.95 -2.79 -13.55
C VAL A 166 4.29 -3.71 -12.53
N LEU A 167 3.51 -4.70 -12.95
CA LEU A 167 2.95 -5.68 -12.01
C LEU A 167 4.01 -6.52 -11.34
N VAL A 168 5.00 -6.98 -12.10
CA VAL A 168 6.12 -7.74 -11.54
C VAL A 168 6.81 -6.89 -10.48
N GLU A 169 7.01 -5.60 -10.75
CA GLU A 169 7.59 -4.67 -9.79
C GLU A 169 6.70 -4.42 -8.57
N ILE A 170 5.37 -4.31 -8.74
CA ILE A 170 4.42 -4.17 -7.62
C ILE A 170 4.42 -5.44 -6.77
N ARG A 171 4.38 -6.63 -7.37
CA ARG A 171 4.43 -7.93 -6.66
C ARG A 171 5.71 -8.14 -5.86
N ARG A 172 6.80 -7.42 -6.16
CA ARG A 172 8.04 -7.45 -5.37
C ARG A 172 7.97 -6.60 -4.10
N CYS A 173 6.98 -5.72 -3.99
CA CYS A 173 6.80 -4.80 -2.86
C CYS A 173 5.79 -5.30 -1.81
N VAL A 174 4.91 -6.24 -2.19
CA VAL A 174 3.78 -6.74 -1.37
C VAL A 174 3.96 -8.19 -0.99
#